data_AF-A0A151MCK0-F1
#
_entry.id   AF-A0A151MCK0-F1
#
_cell.length_a   1.000
_cell.length_b   1.000
_cell.length_c   1.000
_cell.angle_alpha   90.00
_cell.angle_beta   90.00
_cell.angle_gamma   90.00
#
_symmetry.space_group_name_H-M   'P 1'
#
loop_
_entity.id
_entity.type
_entity.pdbx_description
1 polymer ?
#
loop_
_entity_poly.entity_id
_entity_poly.type
_entity_poly.pdbx_seq_one_letter_code
_entity_poly.pdbx_strand_id
1 'polypeptide(L)'
;MGSAMSLAGQNRFGLEHMEPRHLQWTWLGHAELQFADSTLHVSTLQMYILLCFNSAEEVAVETLVQATGLSPVLLSHALKPLTDRDGILTQSHPSGGVLQLNEAALLQSSGQHLWLLPRQTYLNVKEDEGRTLERKRNIICCLIVQILKGEKQLHIDNLVFRVIDACQKREAGAAPKFLSFYCSSTDVLSCILHLLNQGYIRRLEDSPQLLEYISTEPLPTPSPHCQPHVTFQTVEIKKVPSVASAEKRQTFSTFR
;
A
#
# COMPACT_ATOMS: atom_id res chain seq x y z
N MET A 1 -38.78 37.26 32.60
CA MET A 1 -38.74 38.31 31.56
C MET A 1 -37.35 38.21 30.93
N GLY A 2 -37.18 37.41 29.88
CA GLY A 2 -37.28 37.84 28.47
C GLY A 2 -35.85 38.22 28.01
N SER A 3 -35.24 37.74 26.94
CA SER A 3 -35.72 36.98 25.79
C SER A 3 -34.54 36.19 25.18
N ALA A 4 -34.89 35.14 24.44
CA ALA A 4 -34.01 34.38 23.60
C ALA A 4 -33.38 35.22 22.47
N MET A 5 -32.13 34.89 22.10
CA MET A 5 -31.69 35.03 20.72
C MET A 5 -30.83 33.81 20.37
N SER A 6 -31.53 32.84 19.79
CA SER A 6 -30.94 31.76 19.00
C SER A 6 -30.30 32.38 17.76
N LEU A 7 -28.99 32.20 17.60
CA LEU A 7 -28.34 32.25 16.30
C LEU A 7 -27.93 30.82 15.96
N ALA A 8 -28.93 30.10 15.45
CA ALA A 8 -28.73 28.86 14.72
C ALA A 8 -27.96 29.17 13.44
N GLY A 9 -26.64 28.95 13.49
CA GLY A 9 -25.77 28.83 12.33
C GLY A 9 -25.22 27.41 12.22
N GLN A 10 -26.10 26.40 12.28
CA GLN A 10 -25.72 25.02 11.99
C GLN A 10 -25.51 24.88 10.48
N ASN A 11 -24.30 25.19 10.03
CA ASN A 11 -23.80 24.62 8.78
C ASN A 11 -23.25 23.22 9.11
N ARG A 12 -24.17 22.28 9.42
CA ARG A 12 -23.84 20.86 9.54
C ARG A 12 -23.64 20.34 8.12
N PHE A 13 -22.45 20.56 7.56
CA PHE A 13 -22.00 19.76 6.44
C PHE A 13 -22.04 18.29 6.90
N GLY A 14 -22.90 17.51 6.26
CA GLY A 14 -23.15 16.10 6.56
C GLY A 14 -21.90 15.24 6.36
N LEU A 15 -21.02 15.27 7.35
CA LEU A 15 -19.85 14.41 7.46
C LEU A 15 -19.82 13.78 8.86
N GLU A 16 -20.96 13.30 9.35
CA GLU A 16 -21.03 12.70 10.71
C GLU A 16 -20.66 11.21 10.75
N HIS A 17 -20.18 10.62 9.64
CA HIS A 17 -19.77 9.21 9.61
C HIS A 17 -18.54 8.91 8.75
N MET A 18 -17.56 9.82 8.70
CA MET A 18 -16.21 9.43 8.28
C MET A 18 -15.33 9.41 9.52
N GLU A 19 -14.80 8.23 9.87
CA GLU A 19 -13.70 8.15 10.84
C GLU A 19 -12.65 9.22 10.50
N PRO A 20 -12.06 9.88 11.51
CA PRO A 20 -11.09 10.93 11.27
C PRO A 20 -9.99 10.40 10.35
N ARG A 21 -9.79 11.07 9.21
CA ARG A 21 -8.74 10.69 8.26
C ARG A 21 -7.39 10.89 8.94
N HIS A 22 -6.75 9.79 9.33
CA HIS A 22 -5.41 9.81 9.88
C HIS A 22 -4.38 9.87 8.74
N LEU A 23 -3.42 10.79 8.86
CA LEU A 23 -2.26 10.81 7.99
C LEU A 23 -1.26 9.75 8.48
N GLN A 24 -0.98 8.76 7.63
CA GLN A 24 0.05 7.77 7.88
C GLN A 24 1.25 8.05 6.98
N TRP A 25 2.40 8.32 7.59
CA TRP A 25 3.65 8.50 6.86
C TRP A 25 4.18 7.14 6.37
N THR A 26 4.68 7.12 5.14
CA THR A 26 5.30 5.93 4.54
C THR A 26 6.67 6.28 3.99
N TRP A 27 7.52 5.26 3.86
CA TRP A 27 8.86 5.37 3.27
C TRP A 27 8.85 5.34 1.73
N LEU A 28 7.68 5.51 1.11
CA LEU A 28 7.46 5.36 -0.35
C LEU A 28 7.66 6.65 -1.13
N GLY A 29 7.82 7.77 -0.44
CA GLY A 29 8.07 9.04 -1.07
C GLY A 29 9.45 9.12 -1.72
N HIS A 30 9.63 10.20 -2.48
CA HIS A 30 10.91 10.61 -3.06
C HIS A 30 11.35 11.92 -2.45
N ALA A 31 12.64 12.17 -2.48
CA ALA A 31 13.27 13.36 -1.97
C ALA A 31 14.48 13.73 -2.83
N GLU A 32 14.84 15.00 -2.75
CA GLU A 32 16.09 15.51 -3.31
C GLU A 32 16.99 15.93 -2.15
N LEU A 33 18.26 15.56 -2.24
CA LEU A 33 19.29 15.96 -1.29
C LEU A 33 20.42 16.66 -2.03
N GLN A 34 20.88 17.78 -1.49
CA GLN A 34 22.10 18.43 -1.94
C GLN A 34 23.28 17.95 -1.11
N PHE A 35 24.36 17.56 -1.79
CA PHE A 35 25.66 17.30 -1.19
C PHE A 35 26.72 18.04 -2.02
N ALA A 36 27.45 18.96 -1.39
CA ALA A 36 28.34 19.89 -2.09
C ALA A 36 27.61 20.65 -3.23
N ASP A 37 27.95 20.36 -4.48
CA ASP A 37 27.34 20.90 -5.70
C ASP A 37 26.59 19.84 -6.52
N SER A 38 26.45 18.63 -5.99
CA SER A 38 25.66 17.54 -6.59
C SER A 38 24.24 17.53 -6.03
N THR A 39 23.29 17.09 -6.86
CA THR A 39 21.89 16.86 -6.47
C THR A 39 21.59 15.36 -6.53
N LEU A 40 21.08 14.81 -5.44
CA LEU A 40 20.77 13.39 -5.30
C LEU A 40 19.26 13.19 -5.29
N HIS A 41 18.73 12.45 -6.25
CA HIS A 41 17.34 12.00 -6.27
C HIS A 41 17.24 10.63 -5.61
N VAL A 42 16.60 10.58 -4.45
CA VAL A 42 16.58 9.43 -3.53
C VAL A 42 15.17 9.15 -3.01
N SER A 43 14.94 7.98 -2.44
CA SER A 43 13.71 7.72 -1.69
C SER A 43 13.73 8.43 -0.34
N THR A 44 12.56 8.60 0.29
CA THR A 44 12.46 9.14 1.66
C THR A 44 13.25 8.33 2.69
N LEU A 45 13.34 7.00 2.51
CA LEU A 45 14.17 6.14 3.34
C LEU A 45 15.67 6.38 3.09
N GLN A 46 16.09 6.46 1.83
CA GLN A 46 17.48 6.76 1.49
C GLN A 46 17.89 8.15 1.98
N MET A 47 16.99 9.14 1.89
CA MET A 47 17.20 10.47 2.46
C MET A 47 17.48 10.38 3.96
N TYR A 48 16.64 9.65 4.71
CA TYR A 48 16.85 9.45 6.14
C TYR A 48 18.24 8.84 6.44
N ILE A 49 18.62 7.79 5.71
CA ILE A 49 19.93 7.13 5.87
C ILE A 49 21.07 8.10 5.60
N LEU A 50 21.01 8.87 4.51
CA LEU A 50 22.05 9.82 4.15
C LEU A 50 22.18 10.95 5.19
N LEU A 51 21.05 11.44 5.72
CA LEU A 51 21.05 12.46 6.77
C LEU A 51 21.69 11.99 8.08
N CYS A 52 21.73 10.68 8.37
CA CYS A 52 22.45 10.17 9.55
C CYS A 52 23.95 10.54 9.51
N PHE A 53 24.55 10.64 8.32
CA PHE A 53 25.95 11.01 8.16
C PHE A 53 26.26 12.47 8.46
N ASN A 54 25.24 13.31 8.66
CA ASN A 54 25.48 14.69 9.13
C ASN A 54 25.96 14.72 10.60
N SER A 55 25.69 13.66 11.36
CA SER A 55 26.03 13.57 12.80
C SER A 55 26.97 12.43 13.14
N ALA A 56 27.27 11.53 12.20
CA ALA A 56 28.11 10.36 12.40
C ALA A 56 28.95 10.08 11.15
N GLU A 57 30.20 9.66 11.33
CA GLU A 57 31.06 9.22 10.22
C GLU A 57 30.70 7.79 9.75
N GLU A 58 30.18 6.99 10.68
CA GLU A 58 29.83 5.59 10.50
C GLU A 58 28.39 5.33 10.97
N VAL A 59 27.64 4.58 10.17
CA VAL A 59 26.25 4.22 10.50
C VAL A 59 26.08 2.71 10.42
N ALA A 60 25.79 2.06 11.55
CA ALA A 60 25.52 0.63 11.59
C ALA A 60 24.15 0.31 10.97
N VAL A 61 24.10 -0.69 10.10
CA VAL A 61 22.86 -1.16 9.46
C VAL A 61 21.85 -1.65 10.50
N GLU A 62 22.32 -2.23 11.58
CA GLU A 62 21.49 -2.71 12.70
C GLU A 62 20.74 -1.55 13.39
N THR A 63 21.40 -0.41 13.58
CA THR A 63 20.78 0.79 14.16
C THR A 63 19.72 1.35 13.23
N LEU A 64 19.94 1.32 11.91
CA LEU A 64 18.93 1.72 10.93
C LEU A 64 17.70 0.82 10.96
N VAL A 65 17.87 -0.49 11.11
CA VAL A 65 16.74 -1.44 11.26
C VAL A 65 15.93 -1.10 12.52
N GLN A 66 16.61 -0.86 13.65
CA GLN A 66 15.94 -0.51 14.91
C GLN A 66 15.20 0.82 14.82
N ALA A 67 15.80 1.85 14.22
CA ALA A 67 15.23 3.18 14.15
C ALA A 67 14.06 3.28 13.15
N THR A 68 14.14 2.56 12.03
CA THR A 68 13.12 2.59 10.97
C THR A 68 11.98 1.58 11.20
N GLY A 69 12.22 0.54 12.02
CA GLY A 69 11.30 -0.58 12.21
C GLY A 69 11.07 -1.42 10.95
N LEU A 70 11.89 -1.23 9.91
CA LEU A 70 11.76 -1.92 8.63
C LEU A 70 12.42 -3.30 8.66
N SER A 71 11.95 -4.20 7.79
CA SER A 71 12.63 -5.47 7.60
C SER A 71 14.03 -5.25 6.99
N PRO A 72 15.04 -6.08 7.35
CA PRO A 72 16.38 -6.00 6.77
C PRO A 72 16.38 -6.10 5.23
N VAL A 73 15.40 -6.82 4.67
CA VAL A 73 15.22 -6.95 3.22
C VAL A 73 14.82 -5.60 2.60
N LEU A 74 13.83 -4.90 3.14
CA LEU A 74 13.43 -3.59 2.61
C LEU A 74 14.57 -2.57 2.70
N LEU A 75 15.32 -2.60 3.79
CA LEU A 75 16.48 -1.73 3.98
C LEU A 75 17.58 -2.04 2.96
N SER A 76 17.86 -3.32 2.68
CA SER A 76 18.87 -3.70 1.69
C SER A 76 18.52 -3.24 0.27
N HIS A 77 17.23 -3.17 -0.10
CA HIS A 77 16.82 -2.60 -1.37
C HIS A 77 17.11 -1.11 -1.48
N ALA A 78 16.89 -0.36 -0.40
CA ALA A 78 17.21 1.06 -0.36
C ALA A 78 18.73 1.30 -0.38
N LEU A 79 19.51 0.43 0.26
CA LEU A 79 20.97 0.53 0.29
C LEU A 79 21.63 0.13 -1.02
N LYS A 80 21.09 -0.85 -1.75
CA LYS A 80 21.69 -1.40 -2.97
C LYS A 80 22.20 -0.35 -3.99
N PRO A 81 21.40 0.66 -4.42
CA PRO A 81 21.90 1.68 -5.35
C PRO A 81 22.87 2.67 -4.70
N LEU A 82 22.92 2.75 -3.37
CA LEU A 82 23.88 3.58 -2.64
C LEU A 82 25.23 2.87 -2.44
N THR A 83 25.23 1.54 -2.34
CA THR A 83 26.39 0.69 -2.06
C THR A 83 26.85 -0.14 -3.25
N ASP A 84 26.46 0.21 -4.47
CA ASP A 84 26.95 -0.47 -5.68
C ASP A 84 28.45 -0.20 -5.90
N ARG A 85 29.08 -0.83 -6.90
CA ARG A 85 30.54 -0.76 -7.13
C ARG A 85 31.11 0.66 -7.18
N ASP A 86 30.33 1.63 -7.69
CA ASP A 86 30.67 3.05 -7.75
C ASP A 86 29.68 3.90 -6.90
N GLY A 87 29.13 3.29 -5.86
CA GLY A 87 28.13 3.89 -4.98
C GLY A 87 28.69 4.97 -4.05
N ILE A 88 27.78 5.82 -3.58
CA ILE A 88 28.11 6.92 -2.66
C ILE A 88 28.32 6.47 -1.20
N LEU A 89 28.03 5.21 -0.89
CA LEU A 89 28.29 4.56 0.38
C LEU A 89 29.16 3.32 0.19
N THR A 90 30.10 3.10 1.10
CA THR A 90 30.79 1.82 1.24
C THR A 90 30.16 1.03 2.38
N GLN A 91 30.09 -0.30 2.22
CA GLN A 91 29.56 -1.20 3.25
C GLN A 91 30.62 -2.25 3.59
N SER A 92 30.93 -2.39 4.89
CA SER A 92 31.97 -3.31 5.34
C SER A 92 31.63 -4.79 5.11
N HIS A 93 30.33 -5.15 5.11
CA HIS A 93 29.88 -6.52 4.85
C HIS A 93 28.56 -6.55 4.05
N PRO A 94 28.41 -7.34 2.97
CA PRO A 94 27.16 -7.39 2.18
C PRO A 94 25.88 -7.80 2.93
N SER A 95 25.97 -8.49 4.07
CA SER A 95 24.82 -8.97 4.87
C SER A 95 24.55 -8.18 6.15
N GLY A 96 25.28 -7.09 6.40
CA GLY A 96 25.18 -6.31 7.64
C GLY A 96 26.36 -5.36 7.81
N GLY A 97 26.64 -4.88 9.02
CA GLY A 97 27.83 -4.08 9.30
C GLY A 97 27.63 -2.57 9.19
N VAL A 98 28.70 -1.87 8.84
CA VAL A 98 28.81 -0.42 8.97
C VAL A 98 28.88 0.23 7.59
N LEU A 99 28.09 1.29 7.43
CA LEU A 99 28.07 2.15 6.26
C LEU A 99 28.97 3.35 6.51
N GLN A 100 29.74 3.73 5.49
CA GLN A 100 30.60 4.91 5.47
C GLN A 100 30.35 5.70 4.18
N LEU A 101 30.58 7.01 4.21
CA LEU A 101 30.52 7.83 3.01
C LEU A 101 31.70 7.51 2.09
N ASN A 102 31.39 7.29 0.81
CA ASN A 102 32.40 7.28 -0.24
C ASN A 102 32.64 8.70 -0.72
N GLU A 103 33.41 9.47 0.05
CA GLU A 103 33.70 10.88 -0.28
C GLU A 103 34.34 11.03 -1.66
N ALA A 104 35.18 10.08 -2.07
CA ALA A 104 35.80 10.09 -3.39
C ALA A 104 34.76 9.99 -4.52
N ALA A 105 33.78 9.08 -4.42
CA ALA A 105 32.72 8.96 -5.41
C ALA A 105 31.80 10.18 -5.43
N LEU A 106 31.46 10.72 -4.26
CA LEU A 106 30.64 11.93 -4.14
C LEU A 106 31.34 13.14 -4.79
N LEU A 107 32.62 13.36 -4.49
CA LEU A 107 33.43 14.43 -5.08
C LEU A 107 33.61 14.27 -6.60
N GLN A 108 33.71 13.03 -7.11
CA GLN A 108 33.77 12.79 -8.56
C GLN A 108 32.45 13.14 -9.28
N SER A 109 31.32 13.04 -8.57
CA SER A 109 30.00 13.40 -9.08
C SER A 109 29.64 14.88 -8.90
N SER A 110 30.61 15.71 -8.50
CA SER A 110 30.47 17.14 -8.29
C SER A 110 29.82 17.82 -9.51
N GLY A 111 28.74 18.58 -9.25
CA GLY A 111 27.97 19.29 -10.26
C GLY A 111 26.95 18.45 -11.05
N GLN A 112 26.74 17.18 -10.68
CA GLN A 112 25.84 16.26 -11.39
C GLN A 112 24.53 15.99 -10.62
N HIS A 113 23.55 15.47 -11.35
CA HIS A 113 22.32 14.91 -10.81
C HIS A 113 22.41 13.39 -10.75
N LEU A 114 22.38 12.81 -9.55
CA LEU A 114 22.47 11.36 -9.33
C LEU A 114 21.08 10.79 -9.04
N TRP A 115 20.64 9.83 -9.85
CA TRP A 115 19.36 9.12 -9.69
C TRP A 115 19.60 7.79 -8.99
N LEU A 116 19.48 7.80 -7.66
CA LEU A 116 19.86 6.68 -6.80
C LEU A 116 18.65 5.89 -6.28
N LEU A 117 17.48 6.06 -6.92
CA LEU A 117 16.24 5.41 -6.50
C LEU A 117 16.34 3.88 -6.61
N PRO A 118 15.87 3.13 -5.60
CA PRO A 118 15.86 1.68 -5.65
C PRO A 118 14.80 1.19 -6.64
N ARG A 119 15.05 0.03 -7.28
CA ARG A 119 14.02 -0.66 -8.06
C ARG A 119 12.88 -1.05 -7.12
N GLN A 120 11.64 -0.69 -7.45
CA GLN A 120 10.45 -0.95 -6.63
C GLN A 120 10.03 -2.44 -6.67
N THR A 121 10.88 -3.36 -6.22
CA THR A 121 10.64 -4.80 -6.37
C THR A 121 10.02 -5.49 -5.15
N TYR A 122 9.99 -4.86 -3.96
CA TYR A 122 9.65 -5.57 -2.70
C TYR A 122 8.46 -5.03 -1.92
N LEU A 123 8.02 -3.81 -2.18
CA LEU A 123 6.73 -3.34 -1.64
C LEU A 123 5.55 -4.09 -2.23
N ASN A 124 5.71 -4.57 -3.46
CA ASN A 124 4.69 -5.38 -4.09
C ASN A 124 4.52 -6.73 -3.39
N VAL A 125 5.53 -7.35 -2.76
CA VAL A 125 5.41 -8.77 -2.36
C VAL A 125 4.33 -9.01 -1.29
N LYS A 126 4.28 -8.20 -0.23
CA LYS A 126 3.25 -8.37 0.82
C LYS A 126 1.87 -7.87 0.40
N GLU A 127 1.79 -6.75 -0.32
CA GLU A 127 0.52 -6.25 -0.87
C GLU A 127 -0.03 -7.19 -1.95
N ASP A 128 0.84 -7.79 -2.77
CA ASP A 128 0.49 -8.76 -3.80
C ASP A 128 0.08 -10.10 -3.20
N GLU A 129 0.69 -10.56 -2.11
CA GLU A 129 0.22 -11.74 -1.37
C GLU A 129 -1.21 -11.53 -0.83
N GLY A 130 -1.46 -10.41 -0.15
CA GLY A 130 -2.79 -10.07 0.37
C GLY A 130 -3.83 -9.92 -0.74
N ARG A 131 -3.48 -9.18 -1.80
CA ARG A 131 -4.32 -9.00 -2.99
C ARG A 131 -4.56 -10.33 -3.73
N THR A 132 -3.58 -11.23 -3.77
CA THR A 132 -3.69 -12.54 -4.39
C THR A 132 -4.64 -13.43 -3.60
N LEU A 133 -4.55 -13.45 -2.27
CA LEU A 133 -5.47 -14.18 -1.40
C LEU A 133 -6.90 -13.62 -1.48
N GLU A 134 -7.05 -12.31 -1.54
CA GLU A 134 -8.36 -11.69 -1.74
C GLU A 134 -8.94 -12.02 -3.12
N ARG A 135 -8.12 -11.95 -4.18
CA ARG A 135 -8.52 -12.34 -5.53
C ARG A 135 -8.94 -13.80 -5.59
N LYS A 136 -8.20 -14.71 -4.92
CA LYS A 136 -8.57 -16.11 -4.73
C LYS A 136 -9.95 -16.22 -4.09
N ARG A 137 -10.15 -15.60 -2.92
CA ARG A 137 -11.44 -15.63 -2.19
C ARG A 137 -12.57 -15.17 -3.09
N ASN A 138 -12.38 -14.06 -3.80
CA ASN A 138 -13.39 -13.51 -4.70
C ASN A 138 -13.72 -14.48 -5.84
N ILE A 139 -12.74 -15.16 -6.43
CA ILE A 139 -12.96 -16.19 -7.45
C ILE A 139 -13.78 -17.36 -6.88
N ILE A 140 -13.41 -17.88 -5.72
CA ILE A 140 -14.11 -19.01 -5.08
C ILE A 140 -15.55 -18.62 -4.74
N CYS A 141 -15.77 -17.44 -4.14
CA CYS A 141 -17.10 -16.91 -3.85
C CYS A 141 -17.96 -16.79 -5.12
N CYS A 142 -17.38 -16.27 -6.22
CA CYS A 142 -18.07 -16.19 -7.51
C CYS A 142 -18.49 -17.57 -8.04
N LEU A 143 -17.62 -18.57 -7.97
CA LEU A 143 -17.93 -19.93 -8.40
C LEU A 143 -19.05 -20.55 -7.56
N ILE A 144 -19.00 -20.37 -6.23
CA ILE A 144 -20.06 -20.84 -5.32
C ILE A 144 -21.42 -20.24 -5.73
N VAL A 145 -21.47 -18.92 -5.90
CA VAL A 145 -22.70 -18.21 -6.28
C VAL A 145 -23.17 -18.65 -7.67
N GLN A 146 -22.28 -18.81 -8.64
CA GLN A 146 -22.63 -19.28 -9.99
C GLN A 146 -23.24 -20.68 -9.98
N ILE A 147 -22.65 -21.62 -9.23
CA ILE A 147 -23.14 -22.99 -9.11
C ILE A 147 -24.51 -23.00 -8.42
N LEU A 148 -24.68 -22.28 -7.29
CA LEU A 148 -25.95 -22.23 -6.56
C LEU A 148 -27.05 -21.42 -7.29
N LYS A 149 -26.69 -20.49 -8.18
CA LYS A 149 -27.68 -19.86 -9.08
C LYS A 149 -28.21 -20.84 -10.11
N GLY A 150 -27.38 -21.76 -10.60
CA GLY A 150 -27.79 -22.82 -11.51
C GLY A 150 -28.53 -23.96 -10.82
N GLU A 151 -28.12 -24.30 -9.60
CA GLU A 151 -28.70 -25.36 -8.78
C GLU A 151 -29.35 -24.77 -7.53
N LYS A 152 -30.69 -24.69 -7.54
CA LYS A 152 -31.49 -24.07 -6.47
C LYS A 152 -31.08 -24.51 -5.06
N GLN A 153 -30.73 -25.79 -4.89
CA GLN A 153 -30.28 -26.35 -3.61
C GLN A 153 -29.15 -27.35 -3.84
N LEU A 154 -28.08 -27.28 -3.05
CA LEU A 154 -26.95 -28.19 -3.17
C LEU A 154 -26.36 -28.57 -1.81
N HIS A 155 -26.00 -29.84 -1.65
CA HIS A 155 -25.29 -30.32 -0.47
C HIS A 155 -23.89 -29.70 -0.37
N ILE A 156 -23.44 -29.37 0.84
CA ILE A 156 -22.11 -28.76 1.08
C ILE A 156 -21.00 -29.57 0.39
N ASP A 157 -20.94 -30.89 0.59
CA ASP A 157 -19.89 -31.73 -0.02
C ASP A 157 -19.93 -31.72 -1.56
N ASN A 158 -21.14 -31.73 -2.14
CA ASN A 158 -21.31 -31.68 -3.60
C ASN A 158 -20.87 -30.32 -4.17
N LEU A 159 -21.21 -29.23 -3.46
CA LEU A 159 -20.75 -27.89 -3.80
C LEU A 159 -19.22 -27.78 -3.71
N VAL A 160 -18.63 -28.30 -2.63
CA VAL A 160 -17.17 -28.31 -2.44
C VAL A 160 -16.49 -29.06 -3.59
N PHE A 161 -16.97 -30.26 -3.92
CA PHE A 161 -16.43 -31.04 -5.03
C PHE A 161 -16.50 -30.29 -6.37
N ARG A 162 -17.65 -29.69 -6.69
CA ARG A 162 -17.84 -28.93 -7.95
C ARG A 162 -17.01 -27.67 -8.04
N VAL A 163 -16.84 -26.95 -6.93
CA VAL A 163 -15.99 -25.75 -6.90
C VAL A 163 -14.52 -26.12 -7.12
N ILE A 164 -14.04 -27.20 -6.50
CA ILE A 164 -12.67 -27.69 -6.69
C ILE A 164 -12.45 -28.10 -8.15
N ASP A 165 -13.37 -28.87 -8.73
CA ASP A 165 -13.32 -29.28 -10.15
C ASP A 165 -13.35 -28.07 -11.10
N ALA A 166 -14.20 -27.06 -10.83
CA ALA A 166 -14.25 -25.83 -11.62
C ALA A 166 -12.96 -24.99 -11.54
N CYS A 167 -12.32 -24.94 -10.36
CA CYS A 167 -11.01 -24.30 -10.20
C CYS A 167 -9.94 -25.00 -11.04
N GLN A 168 -9.85 -26.33 -10.97
CA GLN A 168 -8.87 -27.13 -11.72
C GLN A 168 -9.03 -26.97 -13.24
N LYS A 169 -10.27 -27.01 -13.74
CA LYS A 169 -10.57 -26.79 -15.17
C LYS A 169 -10.13 -25.41 -15.66
N ARG A 170 -10.22 -24.39 -14.81
CA ARG A 170 -9.80 -23.02 -15.14
C ARG A 170 -8.28 -22.88 -15.24
N GLU A 171 -7.53 -23.63 -14.44
CA GLU A 171 -6.07 -23.65 -14.43
C GLU A 171 -5.47 -24.40 -15.65
N ALA A 172 -6.19 -25.37 -16.19
CA ALA A 172 -5.77 -26.11 -17.38
C ALA A 172 -5.90 -25.30 -18.70
N GLY A 173 -6.62 -24.17 -18.70
CA GLY A 173 -6.75 -23.27 -19.85
C GLY A 173 -5.61 -22.25 -19.90
N ALA A 174 -5.04 -22.02 -21.09
CA ALA A 174 -3.80 -21.28 -21.37
C ALA A 174 -3.77 -19.77 -21.05
N ALA A 175 -4.24 -19.35 -19.88
CA ALA A 175 -4.04 -18.01 -19.34
C ALA A 175 -2.67 -17.93 -18.60
N PRO A 176 -2.00 -16.77 -18.59
CA PRO A 176 -0.64 -16.66 -18.07
C PRO A 176 -0.55 -17.10 -16.61
N LYS A 177 0.53 -17.84 -16.30
CA LYS A 177 0.89 -18.52 -15.04
C LYS A 177 1.14 -17.57 -13.85
N PHE A 178 0.22 -16.64 -13.59
CA PHE A 178 0.29 -15.74 -12.42
C PHE A 178 -0.46 -16.28 -11.20
N LEU A 179 -1.28 -17.31 -11.36
CA LEU A 179 -1.89 -18.05 -10.25
C LEU A 179 -1.93 -19.54 -10.63
N SER A 180 -0.88 -20.31 -10.33
CA SER A 180 -1.05 -21.76 -10.15
C SER A 180 -1.79 -21.94 -8.83
N PHE A 181 -3.10 -21.81 -8.89
CA PHE A 181 -3.93 -21.84 -7.70
C PHE A 181 -4.13 -23.30 -7.28
N TYR A 182 -4.24 -23.60 -5.99
CA TYR A 182 -4.73 -24.91 -5.53
C TYR A 182 -5.93 -24.61 -4.64
N CYS A 183 -7.13 -24.82 -5.17
CA CYS A 183 -8.36 -24.67 -4.41
C CYS A 183 -8.51 -25.88 -3.47
N SER A 184 -8.29 -25.69 -2.18
CA SER A 184 -8.48 -26.73 -1.18
C SER A 184 -9.90 -26.72 -0.62
N SER A 185 -10.35 -27.83 -0.03
CA SER A 185 -11.67 -27.91 0.62
C SER A 185 -11.83 -26.88 1.75
N THR A 186 -10.76 -26.58 2.50
CA THR A 186 -10.77 -25.56 3.56
C THR A 186 -11.00 -24.16 3.02
N ASP A 187 -10.45 -23.84 1.84
CA ASP A 187 -10.68 -22.56 1.18
C ASP A 187 -12.15 -22.39 0.76
N VAL A 188 -12.74 -23.45 0.20
CA VAL A 188 -14.15 -23.45 -0.22
C VAL A 188 -15.06 -23.33 0.98
N LEU A 189 -14.84 -24.11 2.04
CA LEU A 189 -15.63 -24.05 3.27
C LEU A 189 -15.53 -22.67 3.95
N SER A 190 -14.35 -22.06 3.93
CA SER A 190 -14.16 -20.69 4.45
C SER A 190 -14.95 -19.67 3.64
N CYS A 191 -15.00 -19.82 2.31
CA CYS A 191 -15.81 -18.96 1.45
C CYS A 191 -17.31 -19.20 1.62
N ILE A 192 -17.76 -20.45 1.82
CA ILE A 192 -19.15 -20.79 2.16
C ILE A 192 -19.55 -20.10 3.46
N LEU A 193 -18.72 -20.19 4.50
CA LEU A 193 -18.98 -19.53 5.79
C LEU A 193 -19.04 -18.00 5.62
N HIS A 194 -18.12 -17.42 4.85
CA HIS A 194 -18.14 -15.99 4.54
C HIS A 194 -19.44 -15.58 3.86
N LEU A 195 -19.89 -16.31 2.84
CA LEU A 195 -21.14 -16.01 2.12
C LEU A 195 -22.40 -16.20 2.99
N LEU A 196 -22.40 -17.18 3.91
CA LEU A 196 -23.46 -17.36 4.91
C LEU A 196 -23.55 -16.12 5.83
N ASN A 197 -22.41 -15.66 6.35
CA ASN A 197 -22.35 -14.49 7.23
C ASN A 197 -22.77 -13.19 6.53
N GLN A 198 -22.58 -13.11 5.22
CA GLN A 198 -23.00 -11.96 4.40
C GLN A 198 -24.46 -12.07 3.92
N GLY A 199 -25.15 -13.20 4.14
CA GLY A 199 -26.53 -13.40 3.71
C GLY A 199 -26.73 -13.65 2.21
N TYR A 200 -25.66 -14.00 1.46
CA TYR A 200 -25.78 -14.35 0.04
C TYR A 200 -26.30 -15.77 -0.19
N ILE A 201 -26.06 -16.65 0.78
CA ILE A 201 -26.51 -18.04 0.76
C ILE A 201 -27.09 -18.39 2.13
N ARG A 202 -27.99 -19.36 2.19
CA ARG A 202 -28.55 -19.88 3.45
C ARG A 202 -28.48 -21.39 3.52
N ARG A 203 -28.43 -21.90 4.74
CA ARG A 203 -28.73 -23.30 5.04
C ARG A 203 -30.25 -23.47 5.10
N LEU A 204 -30.76 -24.59 4.63
CA LEU A 204 -32.18 -24.92 4.79
C LEU A 204 -32.47 -25.30 6.25
N GLU A 205 -33.61 -24.87 6.78
CA GLU A 205 -34.00 -25.11 8.18
C GLU A 205 -34.10 -26.61 8.50
N ASP A 206 -34.75 -27.37 7.62
CA ASP A 206 -34.96 -28.82 7.81
C ASP A 206 -33.72 -29.66 7.48
N SER A 207 -32.75 -29.08 6.77
CA SER A 207 -31.54 -29.78 6.32
C SER A 207 -30.34 -28.83 6.24
N PRO A 208 -29.59 -28.64 7.33
CA PRO A 208 -28.53 -27.64 7.42
C PRO A 208 -27.29 -27.96 6.56
N GLN A 209 -27.29 -29.14 5.92
CA GLN A 209 -26.29 -29.62 4.99
C GLN A 209 -26.57 -29.19 3.54
N LEU A 210 -27.80 -28.73 3.25
CA LEU A 210 -28.18 -28.17 1.96
C LEU A 210 -28.06 -26.65 2.00
N LEU A 211 -27.47 -26.08 0.96
CA LEU A 211 -27.30 -24.65 0.75
C LEU A 211 -28.19 -24.17 -0.40
N GLU A 212 -28.76 -22.98 -0.25
CA GLU A 212 -29.55 -22.28 -1.27
C GLU A 212 -29.03 -20.84 -1.45
N TYR A 213 -29.04 -20.35 -2.69
CA TYR A 213 -28.70 -18.96 -2.99
C TYR A 213 -29.88 -18.02 -2.68
N ILE A 214 -29.59 -16.91 -1.99
CA ILE A 214 -30.58 -15.87 -1.72
C ILE A 214 -30.50 -14.83 -2.84
N SER A 215 -31.57 -14.71 -3.64
CA SER A 215 -31.63 -13.66 -4.67
C SER A 215 -31.72 -12.29 -4.01
N THR A 216 -30.70 -11.46 -4.22
CA THR A 216 -30.58 -10.09 -3.71
C THR A 216 -31.06 -9.04 -4.72
N GLU A 217 -31.92 -9.41 -5.68
CA GLU A 217 -32.40 -8.48 -6.70
C GLU A 217 -33.35 -7.43 -6.07
N PRO A 218 -32.95 -6.14 -5.99
CA PRO A 218 -33.80 -5.09 -5.49
C PRO A 218 -34.80 -4.68 -6.59
N LEU A 219 -36.08 -4.61 -6.24
CA LEU A 219 -37.09 -4.01 -7.13
C LEU A 219 -36.73 -2.52 -7.36
N PRO A 220 -36.59 -2.05 -8.62
CA PRO A 220 -36.15 -0.68 -8.90
C PRO A 220 -37.24 0.34 -8.54
N THR A 221 -36.85 1.43 -7.87
CA THR A 221 -37.65 2.66 -7.74
C THR A 221 -36.86 3.86 -8.31
N PRO A 222 -37.54 4.86 -8.92
CA PRO A 222 -36.91 5.81 -9.82
C PRO A 222 -36.25 7.00 -9.09
N SER A 223 -35.15 7.48 -9.66
CA SER A 223 -34.42 8.70 -9.28
C SER A 223 -35.28 9.96 -9.42
N PRO A 224 -34.89 11.05 -8.74
CA PRO A 224 -34.65 12.26 -9.51
C PRO A 224 -33.38 13.01 -9.09
N HIS A 225 -32.59 13.30 -10.12
CA HIS A 225 -31.72 14.46 -10.36
C HIS A 225 -31.64 15.54 -9.25
N CYS A 226 -30.41 15.93 -8.91
CA CYS A 226 -29.93 17.32 -9.01
C CYS A 226 -28.44 17.41 -8.64
N GLN A 227 -27.59 17.69 -9.63
CA GLN A 227 -26.24 18.20 -9.40
C GLN A 227 -26.32 19.70 -9.07
N PRO A 228 -25.40 20.21 -8.23
CA PRO A 228 -24.92 21.57 -8.43
C PRO A 228 -23.39 21.58 -8.54
N HIS A 229 -22.93 22.26 -9.59
CA HIS A 229 -21.56 22.64 -9.83
C HIS A 229 -21.06 23.57 -8.71
N VAL A 230 -19.86 23.31 -8.19
CA VAL A 230 -19.16 24.22 -7.26
C VAL A 230 -17.93 24.77 -7.97
N THR A 231 -17.92 26.07 -8.19
CA THR A 231 -16.80 26.83 -8.73
C THR A 231 -15.90 27.26 -7.57
N PHE A 232 -14.59 26.99 -7.66
CA PHE A 232 -13.60 27.43 -6.67
C PHE A 232 -12.86 28.68 -7.17
N GLN A 233 -12.81 29.73 -6.34
CA GLN A 233 -11.92 30.88 -6.54
C GLN A 233 -10.65 30.68 -5.70
N THR A 234 -9.49 30.72 -6.35
CA THR A 234 -8.16 30.68 -5.72
C THR A 234 -7.71 32.11 -5.40
N VAL A 235 -7.23 32.34 -4.17
CA VAL A 235 -6.49 33.56 -3.82
C VAL A 235 -5.05 33.18 -3.53
N GLU A 236 -4.14 33.73 -4.34
CA GLU A 236 -2.69 33.59 -4.21
C GLU A 236 -2.17 34.44 -3.04
N ILE A 237 -1.27 33.88 -2.22
CA ILE A 237 -0.48 34.65 -1.26
C ILE A 237 1.00 34.46 -1.61
N LYS A 238 1.65 35.60 -1.87
CA LYS A 238 3.04 35.77 -2.32
C LYS A 238 3.93 36.20 -1.16
N LYS A 239 5.22 35.85 -1.24
CA LYS A 239 6.46 36.60 -0.82
C LYS A 239 7.37 35.78 0.13
N VAL A 240 8.48 35.17 -0.32
CA VAL A 240 9.87 35.63 -0.67
C VAL A 240 10.85 35.59 0.53
N PRO A 241 12.15 35.23 0.32
CA PRO A 241 12.98 34.50 1.27
C PRO A 241 14.02 35.38 2.01
N SER A 242 14.76 34.77 2.95
CA SER A 242 15.89 35.39 3.65
C SER A 242 17.04 34.39 3.85
N VAL A 243 18.27 34.88 3.74
CA VAL A 243 19.51 34.15 3.43
C VAL A 243 20.47 34.04 4.65
N ALA A 244 21.00 32.81 4.82
CA ALA A 244 22.31 32.28 5.24
C ALA A 244 23.26 32.94 6.28
N SER A 245 23.96 32.08 7.04
CA SER A 245 25.44 31.83 7.06
C SER A 245 25.89 31.23 8.42
N ALA A 246 26.94 30.42 8.63
CA ALA A 246 27.67 29.34 7.92
C ALA A 246 28.70 28.73 8.91
N GLU A 247 28.89 27.40 8.91
CA GLU A 247 30.15 26.68 9.22
C GLU A 247 30.07 25.35 8.44
N LYS A 248 30.95 25.13 7.45
CA LYS A 248 30.66 24.18 6.36
C LYS A 248 31.51 22.91 6.46
N ARG A 249 31.01 21.91 7.20
CA ARG A 249 31.21 20.51 6.81
C ARG A 249 30.34 20.23 5.57
N GLN A 250 30.80 19.39 4.65
CA GLN A 250 29.94 18.95 3.55
C GLN A 250 28.88 18.02 4.14
N THR A 251 27.67 18.53 4.30
CA THR A 251 26.53 17.81 4.88
C THR A 251 25.43 17.68 3.84
N PHE A 252 24.65 16.62 3.95
CA PHE A 252 23.42 16.48 3.17
C PHE A 252 22.38 17.51 3.64
N SER A 253 21.79 18.25 2.71
CA SER A 253 20.71 19.19 3.01
C SER A 253 19.49 18.91 2.14
N THR A 254 18.30 19.08 2.69
CA THR A 254 17.06 18.87 1.96
C THR A 254 16.79 20.00 0.97
N PHE A 255 17.02 21.28 1.31
CA PHE A 255 17.09 22.43 0.38
C PHE A 255 17.74 23.64 1.09
N ARG A 256 18.09 24.71 0.34
CA ARG A 256 18.42 26.05 0.86
C ARG A 256 17.20 26.96 0.85
#